data_AF-D4LVF4-F1
#
_entry.id   AF-D4LVF4-F1
#
_cell.length_a   1.000
_cell.length_b   1.000
_cell.length_c   1.000
_cell.angle_alpha   90.00
_cell.angle_beta   90.00
_cell.angle_gamma   90.00
#
_symmetry.space_group_name_H-M   'P 1'
#
loop_
_entity.id
_entity.type
_entity.pdbx_description
1 polymer ?
#
loop_
_entity_poly.entity_id
_entity_poly.type
_entity_poly.pdbx_seq_one_letter_code
_entity_poly.pdbx_strand_id
1 'polypeptide(L)' 'MRSHTNEGVEGRIFTQFIALIIRNKIYTALQEKNEKLESKQNYMTVPAVIKELEKIEMTRQTDNVYRLDHAVTAKQKKS' A
#
# COMPACT_ATOMS: atom_id res chain seq x y z
N MET A 1 -18.81 39.62 -12.95
CA MET A 1 -19.07 38.56 -11.95
C MET A 1 -18.60 37.25 -12.56
N ARG A 2 -17.62 36.56 -11.95
CA ARG A 2 -16.93 35.39 -12.55
C ARG A 2 -17.86 34.16 -12.59
N SER A 3 -18.35 33.81 -13.78
CA SER A 3 -19.10 32.57 -14.02
C SER A 3 -18.20 31.33 -14.22
N HIS A 4 -16.88 31.53 -14.36
CA HIS A 4 -15.91 30.44 -14.61
C HIS A 4 -15.45 29.64 -13.37
N THR A 5 -15.90 29.98 -12.16
CA THR A 5 -15.44 29.29 -10.94
C THR A 5 -16.35 28.16 -10.48
N ASN A 6 -17.65 28.18 -10.81
CA ASN A 6 -18.60 27.16 -10.32
C ASN A 6 -18.55 25.86 -11.11
N GLU A 7 -18.49 25.91 -12.45
CA GLU A 7 -18.38 24.70 -13.29
C GLU A 7 -17.14 23.87 -12.93
N GLY A 8 -16.02 24.54 -12.63
CA GLY A 8 -14.79 23.89 -12.19
C GLY A 8 -14.87 23.24 -10.81
N VAL A 9 -15.77 23.72 -9.93
CA VAL A 9 -16.00 23.13 -8.60
C VAL A 9 -16.91 21.91 -8.72
N GLU A 10 -18.01 22.01 -9.48
CA GLU A 10 -18.93 20.90 -9.72
C GLU A 10 -18.24 19.69 -10.37
N GLY A 11 -17.39 19.93 -11.38
CA GLY A 11 -16.60 18.86 -12.01
C GLY A 11 -15.63 18.17 -11.05
N ARG A 12 -15.02 18.92 -10.11
CA ARG A 12 -14.13 18.35 -9.09
C ARG A 12 -14.92 17.53 -8.07
N ILE A 13 -16.08 18.01 -7.63
CA ILE A 13 -16.96 17.27 -6.71
C ILE A 13 -17.43 15.97 -7.37
N PHE A 14 -17.86 16.03 -8.63
CA PHE A 14 -18.28 14.86 -9.38
C PHE A 14 -17.13 13.84 -9.52
N THR A 15 -15.94 14.29 -9.87
CA THR A 15 -14.75 13.43 -9.96
C THR A 15 -14.42 12.78 -8.62
N GLN A 16 -14.48 13.54 -7.52
CA GLN A 16 -14.26 13.01 -6.17
C GLN A 16 -15.31 11.98 -5.78
N PHE A 17 -16.58 12.21 -6.13
CA PHE A 17 -17.67 11.26 -5.88
C PHE A 17 -17.43 9.93 -6.60
N ILE A 18 -17.09 9.97 -7.88
CA ILE A 18 -16.74 8.77 -8.66
C ILE A 18 -15.51 8.08 -8.07
N ALA A 19 -14.46 8.83 -7.73
CA ALA A 19 -13.26 8.27 -7.10
C ALA A 19 -13.58 7.58 -5.76
N LEU A 20 -14.50 8.14 -4.96
CA LEU A 20 -14.95 7.56 -3.70
C LEU A 20 -15.67 6.22 -3.92
N ILE A 21 -16.54 6.15 -4.93
CA ILE A 21 -17.25 4.90 -5.30
C ILE A 21 -16.25 3.83 -5.71
N ILE A 22 -15.31 4.17 -6.59
CA ILE A 22 -14.28 3.22 -7.06
C ILE A 22 -13.45 2.73 -5.88
N ARG A 23 -13.01 3.65 -5.00
CA ARG A 23 -12.24 3.31 -3.79
C ARG A 23 -13.03 2.37 -2.88
N ASN A 24 -14.32 2.63 -2.64
CA ASN A 24 -15.15 1.78 -1.80
C ASN A 24 -15.32 0.38 -2.41
N LYS A 25 -15.55 0.27 -3.72
CA LYS A 25 -15.64 -1.02 -4.40
C LYS A 25 -14.35 -1.84 -4.28
N ILE A 26 -13.20 -1.20 -4.49
CA ILE A 26 -11.89 -1.84 -4.32
C ILE A 26 -11.70 -2.30 -2.87
N TYR A 27 -12.02 -1.44 -1.90
CA TYR A 27 -11.90 -1.75 -0.48
C TYR A 27 -12.74 -2.97 -0.07
N THR A 28 -14.03 -3.00 -0.45
CA THR A 28 -14.92 -4.13 -0.13
C THR A 28 -14.43 -5.42 -0.77
N ALA A 29 -14.05 -5.40 -2.06
CA ALA A 29 -13.54 -6.57 -2.74
C ALA A 29 -12.24 -7.10 -2.10
N LEU A 30 -11.36 -6.20 -1.66
CA LEU A 30 -10.13 -6.56 -0.95
C LEU A 30 -10.43 -7.17 0.43
N GLN A 31 -11.39 -6.62 1.15
CA GLN A 31 -11.81 -7.12 2.46
C GLN A 31 -12.41 -8.52 2.37
N GLU A 32 -13.30 -8.76 1.40
CA GLU A 32 -13.87 -10.09 1.13
C GLU A 32 -12.78 -11.12 0.76
N LYS A 33 -11.80 -10.70 -0.04
CA LYS A 33 -10.64 -11.54 -0.38
C LYS A 33 -9.82 -11.87 0.87
N ASN A 34 -9.59 -10.90 1.73
CA ASN A 34 -8.82 -11.06 2.96
C ASN A 34 -9.50 -12.00 3.96
N GLU A 35 -10.83 -11.97 4.07
CA GLU A 35 -11.60 -12.88 4.92
C GLU A 35 -11.60 -14.33 4.43
N LYS A 36 -11.51 -14.54 3.10
CA LYS A 36 -11.43 -15.88 2.48
C LYS A 36 -10.04 -16.51 2.58
N LEU A 37 -9.01 -15.75 2.95
CA LEU A 37 -7.66 -16.27 3.11
C LEU A 37 -7.53 -16.94 4.48
N GLU A 38 -7.13 -18.22 4.51
CA GLU A 38 -6.92 -18.95 5.76
C GLU A 38 -5.76 -18.41 6.60
N SER A 39 -4.83 -17.69 5.97
CA SER A 39 -3.69 -17.04 6.65
C SER A 39 -3.67 -15.56 6.38
N LYS A 40 -3.37 -14.79 7.44
CA LYS A 40 -3.22 -13.34 7.34
C LYS A 40 -1.98 -13.03 6.52
N GLN A 41 -2.18 -12.58 5.28
CA GLN A 41 -1.09 -12.17 4.42
C GLN A 41 -0.60 -10.78 4.80
N ASN A 42 0.70 -10.65 5.04
CA ASN A 42 1.32 -9.39 5.49
C ASN A 42 1.48 -8.33 4.38
N TYR A 43 0.77 -8.47 3.27
CA TYR A 43 0.81 -7.53 2.15
C TYR A 43 -0.56 -7.00 1.75
N MET A 44 -1.62 -7.33 2.51
CA MET A 44 -2.98 -6.91 2.18
C MET A 44 -3.28 -5.46 2.58
N THR A 45 -2.48 -4.86 3.46
CA THR A 45 -2.64 -3.46 3.89
C THR A 45 -1.36 -2.68 3.68
N VAL A 46 -1.47 -1.37 3.39
CA VAL A 46 -0.31 -0.50 3.19
C VAL A 46 0.69 -0.57 4.34
N PRO A 47 0.28 -0.50 5.63
CA PRO A 47 1.23 -0.64 6.73
C PRO A 47 1.90 -2.02 6.79
N ALA A 48 1.19 -3.09 6.43
CA ALA A 48 1.76 -4.43 6.40
C ALA A 48 2.78 -4.57 5.26
N VAL A 49 2.45 -4.07 4.06
CA VAL A 49 3.38 -4.04 2.91
C VAL A 49 4.65 -3.27 3.27
N ILE A 50 4.53 -2.07 3.85
CA ILE A 50 5.69 -1.28 4.28
C ILE A 50 6.55 -2.10 5.24
N LYS A 51 5.93 -2.75 6.23
CA LYS A 51 6.65 -3.60 7.18
C LYS A 51 7.33 -4.80 6.54
N GLU A 52 6.76 -5.40 5.50
CA GLU A 52 7.43 -6.48 4.75
C GLU A 52 8.57 -5.94 3.88
N LEU A 53 8.40 -4.76 3.26
CA LEU A 53 9.45 -4.10 2.51
C LEU A 53 10.64 -3.69 3.38
N GLU A 54 10.38 -3.25 4.62
CA GLU A 54 11.42 -2.94 5.62
C GLU A 54 12.27 -4.17 6.01
N LYS A 55 11.78 -5.39 5.79
CA LYS A 55 12.58 -6.61 6.03
C LYS A 55 13.58 -6.89 4.91
N ILE A 56 13.44 -6.24 3.76
CA ILE A 56 14.33 -6.45 2.62
C ILE A 56 15.55 -5.56 2.85
N GLU A 57 16.71 -6.18 3.07
CA GLU A 57 17.99 -5.48 3.27
C GLU A 57 19.00 -5.92 2.19
N MET A 58 19.84 -4.99 1.76
CA MET A 58 20.98 -5.30 0.89
C MET A 58 22.17 -5.70 1.73
N THR A 59 22.61 -6.95 1.66
CA THR A 59 23.79 -7.45 2.38
C THR A 59 24.91 -7.79 1.42
N ARG A 60 26.15 -7.48 1.81
CA ARG A 60 27.35 -7.87 1.07
C ARG A 60 27.84 -9.20 1.63
N GLN A 61 27.83 -10.22 0.79
CA GLN A 61 28.31 -11.55 1.19
C GLN A 61 29.84 -11.67 1.07
N THR A 62 30.39 -12.79 1.54
CA THR A 62 31.84 -13.07 1.60
C THR A 62 32.51 -13.11 0.22
N ASP A 63 31.73 -13.29 -0.84
CA ASP A 63 32.14 -13.24 -2.24
C ASP A 63 32.15 -11.81 -2.82
N ASN A 64 31.96 -10.78 -1.99
CA ASN A 64 31.85 -9.36 -2.36
C ASN A 64 30.66 -9.01 -3.25
N VAL A 65 29.66 -9.90 -3.39
CA VAL A 65 28.45 -9.63 -4.15
C VAL A 65 27.36 -9.12 -3.21
N TYR A 66 26.66 -8.08 -3.65
CA TYR A 66 25.47 -7.57 -2.96
C TYR A 66 24.24 -8.39 -3.35
N ARG A 67 23.48 -8.86 -2.35
CA ARG A 67 22.23 -9.59 -2.57
C ARG A 67 21.12 -8.97 -1.73
N LEU A 68 19.91 -8.96 -2.30
CA LEU A 68 18.69 -8.64 -1.56
C LEU A 68 18.39 -9.83 -0.65
N ASP A 69 18.52 -9.64 0.65
CA ASP A 69 18.21 -10.64 1.66
C ASP A 69 16.97 -10.22 2.44
N HIS A 70 16.11 -11.17 2.78
CA HIS A 70 14.92 -10.90 3.60
C HIS A 70 15.27 -11.26 5.04
N ALA A 71 15.38 -10.26 5.91
CA ALA A 71 15.74 -10.44 7.32
C ALA A 71 14.79 -11.45 7.99
N VAL A 72 15.21 -12.71 8.06
CA VAL A 72 14.41 -13.83 8.61
C VAL A 72 14.31 -13.79 10.13
N THR A 73 14.93 -12.82 10.79
CA THR A 73 14.96 -12.74 12.25
C THR A 73 14.49 -11.40 12.76
N ALA A 74 13.51 -11.44 13.66
CA ALA A 74 12.91 -10.32 14.39
C ALA A 74 13.87 -9.50 15.29
N LYS A 75 15.19 -9.54 15.05
CA LYS A 75 16.23 -9.04 15.97
C LYS A 75 17.06 -7.85 15.48
N GLN A 76 16.87 -7.32 14.27
CA GLN A 76 17.57 -6.09 13.86
C GLN A 76 16.63 -4.89 13.82
N LYS A 77 16.36 -4.32 14.99
CA LYS A 77 16.32 -2.87 15.14
C LYS A 77 17.55 -2.46 15.95
N LYS A 78 18.53 -1.84 15.31
CA LYS A 78 19.49 -1.00 16.05
C LYS A 78 18.90 0.41 16.08
N SER A 79 18.83 0.94 17.30
CA SER A 79 18.47 2.32 17.62
C SER A 79 19.40 3.33 16.94
#